data_AF-A0A9Q9AXH8-F1
#
_entry.id   AF-A0A9Q9AXH8-F1
#
_cell.length_a   1.000
_cell.length_b   1.000
_cell.length_c   1.000
_cell.angle_alpha   90.00
_cell.angle_beta   90.00
_cell.angle_gamma   90.00
#
_symmetry.space_group_name_H-M   'P 1'
#
loop_
_entity.id
_entity.type
_entity.pdbx_description
1 polymer ?
#
loop_
_entity_poly.entity_id
_entity_poly.type
_entity_poly.pdbx_seq_one_letter_code
_entity_poly.pdbx_strand_id
1 'polypeptide(L)'
;MKEQTKFRIYVNILGIFLPPVAVYLLYGFGPDFLLNCALTIMGFIPGSIHQMCLDISYWNRRKKVRRGMYPGDRREWIFSKDAQNGGIGDEEVEKLRLTGRTKSEGKREEKRLKSKQKVQDDGVPY
;
A
#
# COMPACT_ATOMS: atom_id res chain seq x y z
N MET A 1 -1.47 47.81 -24.25
CA MET A 1 -0.59 47.08 -23.29
C MET A 1 -1.35 46.14 -22.34
N LYS A 2 -2.58 46.46 -21.88
CA LYS A 2 -3.34 45.62 -20.93
C LYS A 2 -3.77 44.25 -21.49
N GLU A 3 -4.09 44.17 -22.79
CA GLU A 3 -4.53 42.92 -23.44
C GLU A 3 -3.42 41.86 -23.51
N GLN A 4 -2.16 42.28 -23.67
CA GLN A 4 -1.01 41.37 -23.70
C GLN A 4 -0.74 40.70 -22.35
N THR A 5 -1.00 41.40 -21.25
CA THR A 5 -0.82 40.86 -19.89
C THR A 5 -1.92 39.86 -19.53
N LYS A 6 -3.17 40.11 -19.94
CA LYS A 6 -4.30 39.19 -19.73
C LYS A 6 -4.05 37.83 -20.40
N PHE A 7 -3.54 37.85 -21.63
CA PHE A 7 -3.18 36.64 -22.37
C PHE A 7 -2.14 35.79 -21.61
N ARG A 8 -1.09 36.43 -21.07
CA ARG A 8 -0.04 35.75 -20.30
C ARG A 8 -0.56 35.12 -18.99
N ILE A 9 -1.50 35.79 -18.32
CA ILE A 9 -2.13 35.26 -17.10
C ILE A 9 -3.00 34.04 -17.41
N TYR A 10 -3.83 34.12 -18.46
CA TYR A 10 -4.68 33.01 -18.89
C TYR A 10 -3.87 31.76 -19.24
N VAL A 11 -2.76 31.96 -19.95
CA VAL A 11 -1.84 30.90 -20.33
C VAL A 11 -1.12 30.28 -19.11
N ASN A 12 -0.77 31.08 -18.12
CA ASN A 12 -0.18 30.57 -16.87
C ASN A 12 -1.20 29.75 -16.06
N ILE A 13 -2.47 30.20 -16.00
CA ILE A 13 -3.56 29.45 -15.36
C ILE A 13 -3.79 28.12 -16.10
N LEU A 14 -3.79 28.10 -17.43
CA LEU A 14 -3.87 26.86 -18.21
C LEU A 14 -2.67 25.93 -17.97
N GLY A 15 -1.46 26.48 -17.77
CA GLY A 15 -0.27 25.71 -17.43
C GLY A 15 -0.31 25.00 -16.09
N ILE A 16 -1.18 25.43 -15.16
CA ILE A 16 -1.39 24.74 -13.88
C ILE A 16 -2.20 23.45 -14.07
N PHE A 17 -3.17 23.44 -14.99
CA PHE A 17 -4.03 22.28 -15.23
C PHE A 17 -3.48 21.34 -16.32
N LEU A 18 -2.81 21.89 -17.34
CA LEU A 18 -2.23 21.17 -18.48
C LEU A 18 -0.83 21.73 -18.81
N PRO A 19 0.17 21.51 -17.92
CA PRO A 19 1.54 22.01 -18.08
C PRO A 19 2.19 21.75 -19.45
N PRO A 20 2.08 20.55 -20.06
CA PRO A 20 2.73 20.30 -21.35
C PRO A 20 2.06 21.07 -22.50
N VAL A 21 0.74 21.27 -22.46
CA VAL A 21 0.00 21.97 -23.53
C VAL A 21 0.26 23.48 -23.49
N ALA A 22 0.33 24.07 -22.29
CA ALA A 22 0.66 25.49 -22.16
C ALA A 22 2.08 25.78 -22.65
N VAL A 23 3.08 25.01 -22.20
CA VAL A 23 4.49 25.26 -22.55
C VAL A 23 4.74 25.07 -24.06
N TYR A 24 4.11 24.06 -24.67
CA TYR A 24 4.18 23.85 -26.11
C TYR A 24 3.66 25.07 -26.91
N LEU A 25 2.58 25.70 -26.45
CA LEU A 25 1.97 26.85 -27.13
C LEU A 25 2.75 28.16 -26.97
N LEU A 26 3.52 28.38 -25.89
CA LEU A 26 4.35 29.60 -25.76
C LEU A 26 5.77 29.46 -26.30
N TYR A 27 6.43 28.34 -26.01
CA TYR A 27 7.88 28.21 -26.17
C TYR A 27 8.29 27.25 -27.29
N GLY A 28 7.33 26.55 -27.89
CA GLY A 28 7.61 25.54 -28.93
C GLY A 28 8.28 24.28 -28.38
N PHE A 29 8.96 23.53 -29.26
CA PHE A 29 9.61 22.26 -28.91
C PHE A 29 11.01 22.51 -28.33
N GLY A 30 11.09 22.70 -27.01
CA GLY A 30 12.33 23.00 -26.29
C GLY A 30 12.58 22.14 -25.05
N PRO A 31 13.75 22.30 -24.38
CA PRO A 31 14.09 21.56 -23.17
C PRO A 31 13.11 21.83 -22.02
N ASP A 32 12.53 23.02 -21.94
CA ASP A 32 11.51 23.39 -20.94
C ASP A 32 10.19 22.63 -21.11
N PHE A 33 9.84 22.29 -22.36
CA PHE A 33 8.69 21.43 -22.67
C PHE A 33 8.93 19.98 -22.21
N LEU A 34 10.14 19.45 -22.47
CA LEU A 34 10.51 18.10 -22.03
C LEU A 34 10.56 17.99 -20.51
N LEU A 35 11.07 19.01 -19.81
CA LEU A 35 11.11 19.03 -18.35
C LEU A 35 9.70 19.05 -17.74
N ASN A 36 8.80 19.91 -18.25
CA ASN A 36 7.41 19.96 -17.77
C ASN A 36 6.63 18.67 -18.10
N CYS A 37 6.90 18.06 -19.26
CA CYS A 37 6.35 16.74 -19.60
C CYS A 37 6.87 15.66 -18.63
N ALA A 38 8.17 15.65 -18.35
CA ALA A 38 8.78 14.74 -17.38
C ALA A 38 8.23 14.94 -15.96
N LEU A 39 8.04 16.17 -15.50
CA LEU A 39 7.40 16.49 -14.21
C LEU A 39 5.95 16.01 -14.16
N THR A 40 5.18 16.16 -15.24
CA THR A 40 3.81 15.67 -15.34
C THR A 40 3.75 14.14 -15.25
N ILE A 41 4.64 13.47 -15.99
CA ILE A 41 4.80 12.02 -15.97
C ILE A 41 5.28 11.57 -14.58
N MET A 42 6.22 12.28 -13.96
CA MET A 42 6.77 11.99 -12.65
C MET A 42 5.80 12.30 -11.51
N GLY A 43 4.74 13.08 -11.70
CA GLY A 43 3.65 13.20 -10.72
C GLY A 43 2.58 12.12 -10.91
N PHE A 44 2.27 11.79 -12.17
CA PHE A 44 1.24 10.82 -12.53
C PHE A 44 1.65 9.36 -12.25
N ILE A 45 2.88 8.99 -12.59
CA ILE A 45 3.42 7.64 -12.38
C ILE A 45 3.47 7.24 -10.90
N PRO A 46 4.08 8.01 -9.97
CA PRO A 46 4.12 7.60 -8.56
C PRO A 46 2.73 7.63 -7.93
N GLY A 47 1.84 8.52 -8.35
CA GLY A 47 0.44 8.52 -7.92
C GLY A 47 -0.26 7.21 -8.29
N SER A 48 -0.09 6.76 -9.54
CA SER A 48 -0.66 5.51 -10.03
C SER A 48 -0.10 4.27 -9.32
N ILE A 49 1.22 4.22 -9.09
CA ILE A 49 1.86 3.12 -8.35
C ILE A 49 1.41 3.09 -6.88
N HIS A 50 1.29 4.26 -6.23
CA HIS A 50 0.83 4.33 -4.84
C HIS A 50 -0.59 3.78 -4.67
N GLN A 51 -1.51 4.15 -5.57
CA GLN A 51 -2.88 3.60 -5.57
C GLN A 51 -2.87 2.08 -5.75
N MET A 52 -2.11 1.57 -6.71
CA MET A 52 -1.98 0.12 -6.92
C MET A 52 -1.43 -0.61 -5.69
N CYS A 53 -0.48 -0.02 -4.95
CA CYS A 53 0.01 -0.57 -3.68
C CYS A 53 -1.08 -0.62 -2.61
N LEU A 54 -1.92 0.42 -2.50
CA LEU A 54 -3.06 0.44 -1.58
C LEU A 54 -4.07 -0.66 -1.93
N ASP A 55 -4.44 -0.78 -3.20
CA ASP A 55 -5.39 -1.77 -3.69
C ASP A 55 -4.92 -3.21 -3.46
N ILE A 56 -3.65 -3.50 -3.79
CA ILE A 56 -3.06 -4.83 -3.56
C ILE A 56 -3.00 -5.14 -2.06
N SER A 57 -2.63 -4.16 -1.23
CA SER A 57 -2.57 -4.36 0.22
C SER A 57 -3.96 -4.63 0.80
N TYR A 58 -4.95 -3.83 0.40
CA TYR A 58 -6.34 -4.00 0.80
C TYR A 58 -6.89 -5.37 0.39
N TRP A 59 -6.68 -5.76 -0.86
CA TRP A 59 -7.16 -7.04 -1.39
C TRP A 59 -6.53 -8.23 -0.67
N ASN A 60 -5.22 -8.19 -0.43
CA ASN A 60 -4.51 -9.25 0.28
C ASN A 60 -4.96 -9.36 1.75
N ARG A 61 -5.19 -8.24 2.42
CA ARG A 61 -5.72 -8.21 3.79
C ARG A 61 -7.15 -8.74 3.85
N ARG A 62 -8.03 -8.29 2.95
CA ARG A 62 -9.40 -8.78 2.83
C ARG A 62 -9.44 -10.29 2.57
N LYS A 63 -8.56 -10.83 1.72
CA LYS A 63 -8.42 -12.27 1.49
C LYS A 63 -7.99 -13.04 2.75
N LYS A 64 -7.09 -12.49 3.57
CA LYS A 64 -6.70 -13.12 4.84
C LYS A 64 -7.87 -13.18 5.80
N VAL A 65 -8.61 -12.08 5.93
CA VAL A 65 -9.74 -12.05 6.87
C VAL A 65 -10.89 -12.96 6.42
N ARG A 66 -11.17 -13.03 5.12
CA ARG A 66 -12.13 -14.02 4.56
C ARG A 66 -11.75 -15.47 4.86
N ARG A 67 -10.46 -15.75 5.13
CA ARG A 67 -9.95 -17.07 5.52
C ARG A 67 -9.87 -17.23 7.04
N GLY A 68 -10.41 -16.29 7.82
CA GLY A 68 -10.33 -16.28 9.27
C GLY A 68 -8.90 -16.08 9.80
N MET A 69 -8.05 -15.39 9.03
CA MET A 69 -6.68 -15.09 9.43
C MET A 69 -6.53 -13.61 9.80
N TYR A 70 -5.71 -13.33 10.82
CA TYR A 70 -5.36 -11.97 11.23
C TYR A 70 -4.75 -11.16 10.05
N PRO A 71 -5.24 -9.95 9.76
CA PRO A 71 -4.79 -9.16 8.61
C PRO A 71 -3.32 -8.73 8.70
N GLY A 72 -2.76 -8.68 9.91
CA GLY A 72 -1.39 -8.25 10.21
C GLY A 72 -1.34 -6.83 10.76
N ASP A 73 -0.19 -6.44 11.31
CA ASP A 73 -0.03 -5.14 11.95
C ASP A 73 -0.19 -3.96 10.98
N ARG A 74 -0.31 -2.75 11.54
CA ARG A 74 -0.48 -1.51 10.78
C ARG A 74 0.69 -1.36 9.81
N ARG A 75 0.39 -1.17 8.53
CA ARG A 75 1.40 -0.86 7.53
C ARG A 75 1.65 0.64 7.55
N GLU A 76 2.92 1.01 7.58
CA GLU A 76 3.36 2.37 7.25
C GLU A 76 2.84 2.71 5.84
N TRP A 77 2.42 3.95 5.64
CA TRP A 77 1.89 4.50 4.37
C TRP A 77 0.44 4.13 4.00
N ILE A 78 -0.29 3.42 4.86
CA ILE A 78 -1.73 3.21 4.72
C ILE A 78 -2.42 3.84 5.92
N PHE A 79 -3.00 5.04 5.76
CA PHE A 79 -3.59 5.76 6.90
C PHE A 79 -5.02 5.32 7.24
N SER A 80 -5.74 4.69 6.30
CA SER A 80 -7.10 4.23 6.52
C SER A 80 -7.14 2.92 7.33
N LYS A 81 -7.88 2.94 8.45
CA LYS A 81 -8.10 1.75 9.29
C LYS A 81 -8.83 0.65 8.53
N ASP A 82 -9.82 1.00 7.69
CA ASP A 82 -10.56 0.03 6.89
C ASP A 82 -9.64 -0.68 5.89
N ALA A 83 -8.69 0.06 5.29
CA ALA A 83 -7.71 -0.51 4.39
C ALA A 83 -6.72 -1.44 5.12
N GLN A 84 -6.31 -1.08 6.34
CA GLN A 84 -5.43 -1.89 7.18
C GLN A 84 -6.11 -3.17 7.71
N ASN A 85 -7.39 -3.10 8.04
CA ASN A 85 -8.13 -4.21 8.63
C ASN A 85 -8.81 -5.11 7.58
N GLY A 86 -8.82 -4.70 6.31
CA GLY A 86 -9.52 -5.44 5.25
C GLY A 86 -11.03 -5.22 5.27
N GLY A 87 -11.49 -4.08 5.80
CA GLY A 87 -12.89 -3.66 5.88
C GLY A 87 -13.67 -4.20 7.08
N ILE A 88 -12.98 -4.56 8.17
CA ILE A 88 -13.55 -5.20 9.34
C ILE A 88 -13.20 -4.41 10.60
N GLY A 89 -14.11 -4.45 11.59
CA GLY A 89 -13.97 -3.70 12.84
C GLY A 89 -12.80 -4.17 13.71
N ASP A 90 -12.27 -3.26 14.53
CA ASP A 90 -11.10 -3.51 15.40
C ASP A 90 -11.32 -4.69 16.36
N GLU A 91 -12.54 -4.85 16.89
CA GLU A 91 -12.90 -5.96 17.78
C GLU A 91 -12.78 -7.33 17.09
N GLU A 92 -13.22 -7.42 15.84
CA GLU A 92 -13.17 -8.66 15.08
C GLU A 92 -11.75 -9.00 14.64
N VAL A 93 -10.96 -7.98 14.29
CA VAL A 93 -9.51 -8.13 14.04
C VAL A 93 -8.81 -8.70 15.27
N GLU A 94 -9.15 -8.22 16.46
CA GLU A 94 -8.59 -8.70 17.71
C GLU A 94 -8.97 -10.17 18.00
N LYS A 95 -10.22 -10.56 17.76
CA LYS A 95 -10.66 -11.97 17.85
C LYS A 95 -9.84 -12.89 16.95
N LEU A 96 -9.54 -12.45 15.72
CA LEU A 96 -8.71 -13.21 14.78
C LEU A 96 -7.24 -13.30 15.25
N ARG A 97 -6.71 -12.24 15.88
CA ARG A 97 -5.36 -12.21 16.46
C ARG A 97 -5.23 -13.24 17.58
N LEU A 98 -6.19 -13.24 18.51
CA LEU A 98 -6.22 -14.17 19.64
C LEU A 98 -6.39 -15.62 19.17
N THR A 99 -7.33 -15.86 18.25
CA THR A 99 -7.56 -17.20 17.67
C THR A 99 -6.33 -17.73 16.94
N GLY A 100 -5.61 -16.87 16.21
CA GLY A 100 -4.35 -17.24 15.57
C GLY A 100 -3.25 -17.59 16.59
N ARG A 101 -3.17 -16.83 17.69
CA ARG A 101 -2.20 -17.04 18.77
C ARG A 101 -2.43 -18.36 19.49
N THR A 102 -3.65 -18.65 19.94
CA THR A 102 -3.99 -19.90 20.63
C THR A 102 -3.70 -21.12 19.76
N LYS A 103 -4.06 -21.08 18.47
CA LYS A 103 -3.76 -22.14 17.50
C LYS A 103 -2.25 -22.35 17.32
N SER A 104 -1.45 -21.29 17.40
CA SER A 104 0.01 -21.37 17.31
C SER A 104 0.65 -21.94 18.58
N GLU A 105 0.13 -21.57 19.75
CA GLU A 105 0.59 -22.06 21.05
C GLU A 105 0.29 -23.56 21.20
N GLY A 106 -0.92 -24.01 20.87
CA GLY A 106 -1.27 -25.43 20.89
C GLY A 106 -0.39 -26.28 19.96
N LYS A 107 -0.09 -25.80 18.75
CA LYS A 107 0.85 -26.48 17.83
C LYS A 107 2.28 -26.54 18.37
N ARG A 108 2.73 -25.50 19.09
CA ARG A 108 4.05 -25.49 19.72
C ARG A 108 4.11 -26.48 20.87
N GLU A 109 3.07 -26.53 21.69
CA GLU A 109 2.96 -27.47 22.79
C GLU A 109 2.92 -28.92 22.30
N GLU A 110 2.11 -29.21 21.28
CA GLU A 110 2.06 -30.53 20.63
C GLU A 110 3.45 -30.97 20.12
N LYS A 111 4.20 -30.07 19.48
CA LYS A 111 5.58 -30.36 19.05
C LYS A 111 6.51 -30.63 20.23
N ARG A 112 6.39 -29.89 21.34
CA ARG A 112 7.19 -30.10 22.57
C ARG A 112 6.87 -31.45 23.22
N LEU A 113 5.61 -31.86 23.22
CA LEU A 113 5.19 -33.17 23.74
C LEU A 113 5.74 -34.30 22.87
N LYS A 114 5.63 -34.19 21.54
CA LYS A 114 6.20 -35.16 20.59
C LYS A 114 7.72 -35.27 20.72
N SER A 115 8.43 -34.15 20.92
CA SER A 115 9.87 -34.18 21.14
C SER A 115 10.25 -34.84 22.47
N LYS A 116 9.50 -34.59 23.55
CA LYS A 116 9.71 -35.25 24.85
C LYS A 116 9.47 -36.76 24.76
N GLN A 117 8.40 -37.17 24.09
CA GLN A 117 8.08 -38.59 23.89
C GLN A 117 9.17 -39.30 23.08
N LYS A 118 9.71 -38.66 22.04
CA LYS A 118 10.78 -39.23 21.22
C LYS A 118 12.10 -39.39 22.00
N VAL A 119 12.47 -38.41 22.82
CA VAL A 119 13.66 -38.50 23.69
C VAL A 119 13.52 -39.65 24.70
N GLN A 120 12.30 -39.91 25.19
CA GLN A 120 12.03 -41.02 26.09
C GLN A 120 12.11 -42.39 25.39
N ASP A 121 11.75 -42.47 24.11
CA ASP A 121 11.74 -43.70 23.29
C ASP A 121 13.14 -44.06 22.76
N ASP A 122 13.93 -43.06 22.36
CA ASP A 122 15.31 -43.21 21.85
C ASP A 122 16.35 -43.43 22.99
N GLY A 123 15.93 -43.29 24.26
CA GLY A 123 16.79 -43.25 25.44
C GLY A 123 16.97 -44.58 26.19
N VAL A 124 16.70 -45.73 25.57
CA VAL A 124 17.02 -47.04 26.17
C VAL A 124 18.42 -47.47 25.70
N PRO A 125 19.47 -47.37 26.55
CA PRO A 125 20.73 -48.02 26.27
C PRO A 125 20.52 -49.54 26.45
N TYR A 126 20.82 -50.33 25.42
CA TYR A 126 21.15 -51.74 25.63
C TYR A 126 22.48 -51.85 26.38
#